data_AF-A0AAU5IMJ0-F1
#
_entry.id   AF-A0AAU5IMJ0-F1
#
_cell.length_a   1.000
_cell.length_b   1.000
_cell.length_c   1.000
_cell.angle_alpha   90.00
_cell.angle_beta   90.00
_cell.angle_gamma   90.00
#
_symmetry.space_group_name_H-M   'P 1'
#
loop_
_entity.id
_entity.type
_entity.pdbx_description
1 polymer ?
#
loop_
_entity_poly.entity_id
_entity_poly.type
_entity_poly.pdbx_seq_one_letter_code
_entity_poly.pdbx_strand_id
1 'polypeptide(L)'
;MHPSHRLWCLALSCVVLAAVTVSSCTRSAPVRDEKQTARDAYADGYAKGRALRESRGKGASIAEVVWGGCTRRALDAGRVAEADRGAWVGGCLDGVSEFAKDPPAGRVTVRTQEKGLLPEFREWLGEDDRALATHVSAITVVELGTSDFDVELTTDYRPSAADTFDAEEMSAEFVEWWDGDDGDGKAQNLVVRGSHGEKIAARRL
;
A
#
# COMPACT_ATOMS: atom_id res chain seq x y z
N MET A 1 33.30 42.33 -30.40
CA MET A 1 33.43 41.50 -31.61
C MET A 1 34.54 40.48 -31.36
N HIS A 2 34.21 39.19 -31.47
CA HIS A 2 35.09 38.04 -31.15
C HIS A 2 36.41 38.04 -31.95
N PRO A 3 37.46 37.36 -31.44
CA PRO A 3 37.64 35.97 -31.86
C PRO A 3 38.06 34.99 -30.75
N SER A 4 37.37 33.84 -30.74
CA SER A 4 37.90 32.46 -30.70
C SER A 4 39.23 32.15 -30.01
N HIS A 5 39.16 31.28 -28.98
CA HIS A 5 40.24 30.36 -28.62
C HIS A 5 39.74 28.91 -28.64
N ARG A 6 40.26 28.15 -29.62
CA ARG A 6 40.43 26.69 -29.53
C ARG A 6 41.76 26.45 -28.81
N LEU A 7 41.77 25.57 -27.81
CA LEU A 7 42.99 24.87 -27.37
C LEU A 7 42.57 23.50 -26.82
N TRP A 8 43.03 22.47 -27.51
CA TRP A 8 43.11 21.09 -27.05
C TRP A 8 44.58 20.69 -26.99
N CYS A 9 44.84 19.69 -26.15
CA CYS A 9 46.08 18.92 -25.97
C CYS A 9 47.06 19.53 -24.95
N LEU A 10 47.09 18.95 -23.74
CA LEU A 10 47.92 17.79 -23.32
C LEU A 10 49.39 18.23 -23.19
N ALA A 11 50.12 18.00 -22.10
CA ALA A 11 49.96 17.16 -20.93
C ALA A 11 50.95 17.68 -19.87
N LEU A 12 50.78 17.33 -18.60
CA LEU A 12 51.91 16.85 -17.80
C LEU A 12 51.39 16.14 -16.56
N SER A 13 51.65 14.84 -16.51
CA SER A 13 51.40 13.98 -15.37
C SER A 13 52.33 14.37 -14.22
N CYS A 14 51.77 14.75 -13.07
CA CYS A 14 52.43 14.65 -11.78
C CYS A 14 51.58 13.75 -10.89
N VAL A 15 52.09 12.54 -10.71
CA VAL A 15 51.65 11.59 -9.70
C VAL A 15 51.90 12.22 -8.33
N VAL A 16 50.83 12.62 -7.64
CA VAL A 16 50.87 12.89 -6.20
C VAL A 16 49.89 11.93 -5.56
N LEU A 17 50.46 10.97 -4.83
CA LEU A 17 49.75 10.14 -3.86
C LEU A 17 49.14 11.06 -2.78
N ALA A 18 47.90 11.46 -2.97
CA ALA A 18 47.05 11.92 -1.90
C ALA A 18 46.05 10.79 -1.62
N ALA A 19 46.17 10.17 -0.46
CA ALA A 19 45.16 9.28 0.07
C ALA A 19 43.86 10.06 0.23
N VAL A 20 43.02 10.04 -0.80
CA VAL A 20 41.65 10.50 -0.71
C VAL A 20 40.92 9.47 0.14
N THR A 21 40.77 9.76 1.43
CA THR A 21 39.71 9.17 2.22
C THR A 21 38.40 9.56 1.55
N VAL A 22 37.91 8.70 0.66
CA VAL A 22 36.55 8.78 0.13
C VAL A 22 35.66 8.49 1.33
N SER A 23 35.32 9.55 2.07
CA SER A 23 34.21 9.53 3.00
C SER A 23 32.96 9.42 2.13
N SER A 24 32.61 8.18 1.81
CA SER A 24 31.33 7.82 1.22
C SER A 24 30.26 8.14 2.25
N CYS A 25 29.89 9.42 2.37
CA CYS A 25 28.62 9.80 2.95
C CYS A 25 27.52 9.39 1.96
N THR A 26 27.30 8.10 1.80
CA THR A 26 25.97 7.58 1.47
C THR A 26 25.10 7.91 2.67
N ARG A 27 24.59 9.14 2.69
CA ARG A 27 23.50 9.54 3.58
C ARG A 27 22.29 8.79 3.05
N SER A 28 22.15 7.54 3.48
CA SER A 28 20.92 6.77 3.31
C SER A 28 19.78 7.68 3.75
N ALA A 29 18.80 7.90 2.88
CA ALA A 29 17.60 8.63 3.26
C ALA A 29 17.10 8.01 4.58
N PRO A 30 16.78 8.81 5.62
CA PRO A 30 16.31 8.25 6.87
C PRO A 30 15.10 7.38 6.54
N VAL A 31 15.17 6.10 6.88
CA VAL A 31 13.98 5.25 6.96
C VAL A 31 13.00 6.06 7.80
N ARG A 32 11.90 6.50 7.19
CA ARG A 32 10.92 7.35 7.85
C ARG A 32 10.54 6.65 9.14
N ASP A 33 10.72 7.32 10.28
CA ASP A 33 10.43 6.75 11.60
C ASP A 33 9.04 6.11 11.53
N GLU A 34 8.95 4.80 11.77
CA GLU A 34 7.71 4.03 11.64
C GLU A 34 6.60 4.65 12.50
N LYS A 35 6.99 5.20 13.65
CA LYS A 35 6.11 5.95 14.53
C LYS A 35 5.56 7.20 13.86
N GLN A 36 6.41 7.99 13.19
CA GLN A 36 5.95 9.19 12.48
C GLN A 36 5.03 8.81 11.32
N THR A 37 5.35 7.73 10.60
CA THR A 37 4.51 7.24 9.49
C THR A 37 3.11 6.89 9.97
N ALA A 38 3.00 6.13 11.06
CA ALA A 38 1.71 5.76 11.64
C ALA A 38 0.94 6.99 12.17
N ARG A 39 1.65 7.96 12.76
CA ARG A 39 1.04 9.22 13.25
C ARG A 39 0.51 10.10 12.12
N ASP A 40 1.25 10.21 11.02
CA ASP A 40 0.82 10.96 9.84
C ASP A 40 -0.45 10.31 9.24
N ALA A 41 -0.45 8.98 9.11
CA ALA A 41 -1.60 8.22 8.63
C ALA A 41 -2.83 8.37 9.53
N TYR A 42 -2.64 8.24 10.86
CA TYR A 42 -3.70 8.46 11.83
C TYR A 42 -4.29 9.87 11.76
N ALA A 43 -3.45 10.90 11.70
CA ALA A 43 -3.91 12.29 11.66
C ALA A 43 -4.72 12.58 10.38
N ASP A 44 -4.28 12.07 9.23
CA ASP A 44 -5.00 12.20 7.96
C ASP A 44 -6.37 11.50 8.01
N GLY A 45 -6.40 10.27 8.53
CA GLY A 45 -7.65 9.52 8.74
C GLY A 45 -8.60 10.24 9.70
N TYR A 46 -8.08 10.76 10.81
CA TYR A 46 -8.87 11.51 11.80
C TYR A 46 -9.53 12.75 11.20
N ALA A 47 -8.77 13.53 10.42
CA ALA A 47 -9.32 14.68 9.70
C ALA A 47 -10.44 14.28 8.74
N LYS A 48 -10.28 13.16 8.02
CA LYS A 48 -11.33 12.62 7.15
C LYS A 48 -12.57 12.21 7.94
N GLY A 49 -12.41 11.50 9.05
CA GLY A 49 -13.50 11.06 9.91
C GLY A 49 -14.31 12.23 10.48
N ARG A 50 -13.60 13.27 10.96
CA ARG A 50 -14.22 14.53 11.41
C ARG A 50 -15.07 15.18 10.33
N ALA A 51 -14.54 15.31 9.12
CA ALA A 51 -15.27 15.90 8.00
C ALA A 51 -16.53 15.08 7.62
N LEU A 52 -16.47 13.74 7.70
CA LEU A 52 -17.63 12.88 7.47
C LEU A 52 -18.70 13.09 8.56
N ARG A 53 -18.30 13.16 9.82
CA ARG A 53 -19.19 13.40 10.95
C ARG A 53 -19.86 14.76 10.91
N GLU A 54 -19.13 15.79 10.49
CA GLU A 54 -19.63 17.15 10.32
C GLU A 54 -20.63 17.24 9.17
N SER A 55 -20.36 16.57 8.05
CA SER A 55 -21.24 16.60 6.87
C SER A 55 -22.48 15.71 6.96
N ARG A 56 -22.42 14.57 7.67
CA ARG A 56 -23.48 13.55 7.71
C ARG A 56 -24.12 13.34 9.08
N GLY A 57 -23.69 14.08 10.09
CA GLY A 57 -24.20 13.94 11.45
C GLY A 57 -23.84 12.60 12.09
N LYS A 58 -24.54 12.25 13.18
CA LYS A 58 -24.27 11.03 13.96
C LYS A 58 -24.44 9.73 13.17
N GLY A 59 -25.25 9.75 12.10
CA GLY A 59 -25.46 8.60 11.23
C GLY A 59 -24.20 8.16 10.46
N ALA A 60 -23.21 9.05 10.33
CA ALA A 60 -21.91 8.71 9.75
C ALA A 60 -21.24 7.55 10.50
N SER A 61 -21.28 7.55 11.83
CA SER A 61 -20.57 6.56 12.63
C SER A 61 -21.05 5.14 12.34
N ILE A 62 -22.34 4.92 12.06
CA ILE A 62 -22.86 3.59 11.70
C ILE A 62 -22.25 3.14 10.37
N ALA A 63 -22.34 3.97 9.33
CA ALA A 63 -21.84 3.62 8.00
C ALA A 63 -20.31 3.40 8.00
N GLU A 64 -19.59 4.16 8.81
CA GLU A 64 -18.12 4.14 8.80
C GLU A 64 -17.53 3.09 9.77
N VAL A 65 -18.18 2.82 10.90
CA VAL A 65 -17.73 1.85 11.92
C VAL A 65 -18.35 0.47 11.72
N VAL A 66 -19.68 0.39 11.55
CA VAL A 66 -20.40 -0.90 11.52
C VAL A 66 -20.36 -1.53 10.13
N TRP A 67 -20.35 -0.72 9.07
CA TRP A 67 -20.35 -1.18 7.68
C TRP A 67 -18.99 -1.01 6.99
N GLY A 68 -17.90 -0.94 7.76
CA GLY A 68 -16.53 -0.88 7.24
C GLY A 68 -16.23 0.33 6.35
N GLY A 69 -16.96 1.43 6.48
CA GLY A 69 -16.81 2.59 5.59
C GLY A 69 -15.42 3.23 5.67
N CYS A 70 -14.84 3.37 6.87
CA CYS A 70 -13.48 3.88 7.01
C CYS A 70 -12.47 2.95 6.32
N THR A 71 -12.63 1.63 6.49
CA THR A 71 -11.78 0.63 5.83
C THR A 71 -11.84 0.74 4.31
N ARG A 72 -13.04 0.81 3.72
CA ARG A 72 -13.23 0.97 2.27
C ARG A 72 -12.69 2.29 1.71
N ARG A 73 -12.65 3.34 2.54
CA ARG A 73 -12.10 4.65 2.15
C ARG A 73 -10.59 4.70 2.19
N ALA A 74 -9.95 3.91 3.05
CA ALA A 74 -8.49 3.88 3.17
C ALA A 74 -7.82 3.52 1.83
N LEU A 75 -8.48 2.69 1.01
CA LEU A 75 -8.04 2.30 -0.33
C LEU A 75 -7.76 3.50 -1.26
N ASP A 76 -8.56 4.56 -1.13
CA ASP A 76 -8.53 5.74 -2.00
C ASP A 76 -7.90 6.97 -1.33
N ALA A 77 -7.47 6.84 -0.07
CA ALA A 77 -6.92 7.95 0.72
C ALA A 77 -5.46 8.31 0.36
N GLY A 78 -4.89 7.64 -0.63
CA GLY A 78 -3.60 7.98 -1.23
C GLY A 78 -2.40 7.53 -0.39
N ARG A 79 -1.24 8.11 -0.65
CA ARG A 79 0.07 7.59 -0.19
C ARG A 79 0.24 7.61 1.33
N VAL A 80 -0.42 8.53 2.02
CA VAL A 80 -0.34 8.63 3.48
C VAL A 80 -1.05 7.44 4.13
N ALA A 81 -2.25 7.08 3.62
CA ALA A 81 -2.96 5.88 4.05
C ALA A 81 -2.22 4.59 3.64
N GLU A 82 -1.69 4.49 2.42
CA GLU A 82 -0.95 3.30 1.97
C GLU A 82 0.30 2.99 2.83
N ALA A 83 0.90 4.01 3.45
CA ALA A 83 2.06 3.84 4.32
C ALA A 83 1.72 3.13 5.64
N ASP A 84 0.49 3.30 6.16
CA ASP A 84 -0.08 2.55 7.29
C ASP A 84 -1.62 2.65 7.28
N ARG A 85 -2.27 1.73 6.55
CA ARG A 85 -3.73 1.76 6.36
C ARG A 85 -4.48 1.56 7.68
N GLY A 86 -3.93 0.76 8.58
CA GLY A 86 -4.52 0.49 9.89
C GLY A 86 -4.54 1.73 10.76
N ALA A 87 -3.43 2.48 10.78
CA ALA A 87 -3.39 3.75 11.49
C ALA A 87 -4.38 4.77 10.91
N TRP A 88 -4.49 4.83 9.57
CA TRP A 88 -5.47 5.68 8.90
C TRP A 88 -6.92 5.32 9.24
N VAL A 89 -7.26 4.02 9.19
CA VAL A 89 -8.59 3.51 9.56
C VAL A 89 -8.90 3.83 11.02
N GLY A 90 -7.97 3.56 11.94
CA GLY A 90 -8.12 3.90 13.36
C GLY A 90 -8.40 5.38 13.58
N GLY A 91 -7.65 6.26 12.91
CA GLY A 91 -7.89 7.71 12.94
C GLY A 91 -9.28 8.08 12.43
N CYS A 92 -9.68 7.53 11.27
CA CYS A 92 -11.00 7.77 10.69
C CYS A 92 -12.12 7.35 11.64
N LEU A 93 -12.02 6.18 12.27
CA LEU A 93 -13.00 5.66 13.23
C LEU A 93 -13.12 6.55 14.48
N ASP A 94 -11.99 7.02 15.01
CA ASP A 94 -11.96 7.95 16.15
C ASP A 94 -12.56 9.31 15.76
N GLY A 95 -12.26 9.80 14.55
CA GLY A 95 -12.77 11.06 14.00
C GLY A 95 -14.30 11.04 13.81
N VAL A 96 -14.85 9.94 13.27
CA VAL A 96 -16.31 9.81 13.10
C VAL A 96 -17.05 9.59 14.42
N SER A 97 -16.37 9.04 15.43
CA SER A 97 -16.96 8.74 16.72
C SER A 97 -16.78 9.87 17.74
N GLU A 98 -16.04 10.93 17.39
CA GLU A 98 -15.68 12.06 18.26
C GLU A 98 -14.90 11.65 19.52
N PHE A 99 -14.30 10.45 19.53
CA PHE A 99 -13.43 9.96 20.59
C PHE A 99 -11.98 9.98 20.11
N ALA A 100 -11.35 11.16 20.13
CA ALA A 100 -9.93 11.25 19.82
C ALA A 100 -9.14 10.39 20.82
N LYS A 101 -8.39 9.42 20.30
CA LYS A 101 -7.40 8.66 21.08
C LYS A 101 -6.01 9.18 20.80
N ASP A 102 -5.06 8.77 21.63
CA ASP A 102 -3.66 9.03 21.35
C ASP A 102 -3.25 8.35 20.04
N PRO A 103 -2.53 9.06 19.15
CA PRO A 103 -1.99 8.45 17.93
C PRO A 103 -1.11 7.24 18.24
N PRO A 104 -1.10 6.24 17.35
CA PRO A 104 -0.34 5.01 17.57
C PRO A 104 1.16 5.27 17.79
N ALA A 105 1.78 4.39 18.58
CA ALA A 105 3.20 4.48 18.93
C ALA A 105 4.13 3.83 17.89
N GLY A 106 3.56 3.17 16.88
CA GLY A 106 4.26 2.45 15.82
C GLY A 106 3.28 1.99 14.75
N ARG A 107 3.74 1.16 13.81
CA ARG A 107 2.90 0.65 12.73
C ARG A 107 1.70 -0.15 13.26
N VAL A 108 0.55 0.06 12.65
CA VAL A 108 -0.70 -0.65 12.99
C VAL A 108 -1.01 -1.75 11.98
N THR A 109 -0.81 -1.49 10.68
CA THR A 109 -1.04 -2.52 9.66
C THR A 109 -0.10 -3.70 9.83
N VAL A 110 -0.68 -4.90 9.97
CA VAL A 110 0.04 -6.18 9.93
C VAL A 110 -0.28 -6.87 8.61
N ARG A 111 0.74 -7.47 7.99
CA ARG A 111 0.60 -8.23 6.73
C ARG A 111 1.05 -9.65 6.96
N THR A 112 0.15 -10.60 6.70
CA THR A 112 0.38 -12.02 6.89
C THR A 112 0.18 -12.73 5.57
N GLN A 113 1.24 -13.40 5.07
CA GLN A 113 1.13 -14.18 3.85
C GLN A 113 0.43 -15.50 4.15
N GLU A 114 -0.69 -15.74 3.49
CA GLU A 114 -1.52 -16.94 3.69
C GLU A 114 -1.10 -18.04 2.71
N LYS A 115 -0.42 -19.05 3.25
CA LYS A 115 0.16 -20.13 2.43
C LYS A 115 -0.88 -21.13 1.93
N GLY A 116 -2.02 -21.26 2.62
CA GLY A 116 -3.10 -22.18 2.24
C GLY A 116 -3.96 -21.66 1.09
N LEU A 117 -4.21 -20.35 1.05
CA LEU A 117 -5.12 -19.74 0.07
C LEU A 117 -4.56 -19.79 -1.36
N LEU A 118 -3.23 -19.66 -1.54
CA LEU A 118 -2.66 -19.56 -2.89
C LEU A 118 -2.81 -20.86 -3.70
N PRO A 119 -2.51 -22.05 -3.14
CA PRO A 119 -2.85 -23.31 -3.80
C PRO A 119 -4.33 -23.45 -4.14
N GLU A 120 -5.23 -23.09 -3.23
CA GLU A 120 -6.68 -23.22 -3.42
C GLU A 120 -7.19 -22.30 -4.54
N PHE A 121 -6.76 -21.03 -4.55
CA PHE A 121 -7.11 -20.11 -5.62
C PHE A 121 -6.58 -20.55 -6.98
N ARG A 122 -5.34 -21.07 -7.03
CA ARG A 122 -4.76 -21.60 -8.27
C ARG A 122 -5.46 -22.86 -8.76
N GLU A 123 -5.95 -23.70 -7.85
CA GLU A 123 -6.75 -24.87 -8.20
C GLU A 123 -8.10 -24.45 -8.80
N TRP A 124 -8.74 -23.41 -8.23
CA TRP A 124 -10.00 -22.88 -8.75
C TRP A 124 -9.89 -22.28 -10.16
N LEU A 125 -8.82 -21.53 -10.46
CA LEU A 125 -8.56 -20.98 -11.80
C LEU A 125 -8.46 -22.07 -12.89
N GLY A 126 -8.23 -23.32 -12.50
CA GLY A 126 -8.25 -24.46 -13.41
C GLY A 126 -7.21 -24.38 -14.55
N GLU A 127 -7.49 -25.07 -15.65
CA GLU A 127 -6.62 -25.05 -16.83
C GLU A 127 -6.92 -23.89 -17.78
N ASP A 128 -8.12 -23.33 -17.73
CA ASP A 128 -8.59 -22.28 -18.63
C ASP A 128 -7.89 -20.94 -18.36
N ASP A 129 -7.58 -20.63 -17.09
CA ASP A 129 -6.92 -19.39 -16.66
C ASP A 129 -5.49 -19.60 -16.11
N ARG A 130 -4.80 -20.61 -16.64
CA ARG A 130 -3.45 -21.00 -16.21
C ARG A 130 -2.42 -19.87 -16.33
N ALA A 131 -2.62 -18.94 -17.28
CA ALA A 131 -1.78 -17.77 -17.42
C ALA A 131 -1.88 -16.88 -16.17
N LEU A 132 -3.09 -16.51 -15.76
CA LEU A 132 -3.35 -15.71 -14.55
C LEU A 132 -2.81 -16.41 -13.29
N ALA A 133 -3.03 -17.73 -13.17
CA ALA A 133 -2.55 -18.53 -12.04
C ALA A 133 -1.00 -18.50 -11.89
N THR A 134 -0.28 -18.35 -13.01
CA THR A 134 1.19 -18.28 -13.04
C THR A 134 1.70 -16.93 -12.52
N HIS A 135 0.94 -15.86 -12.75
CA HIS A 135 1.34 -14.50 -12.38
C HIS A 135 1.12 -14.20 -10.89
N VAL A 136 0.12 -14.80 -10.24
CA VAL A 136 -0.08 -14.64 -8.78
C VAL A 136 0.96 -15.45 -8.02
N SER A 137 1.75 -14.78 -7.18
CA SER A 137 2.83 -15.38 -6.37
C SER A 137 2.53 -15.44 -4.87
N ALA A 138 1.59 -14.63 -4.37
CA ALA A 138 1.19 -14.64 -2.97
C ALA A 138 -0.21 -14.06 -2.77
N ILE A 139 -0.90 -14.57 -1.75
CA ILE A 139 -2.09 -13.95 -1.15
C ILE A 139 -1.68 -13.52 0.26
N THR A 140 -1.98 -12.28 0.62
CA THR A 140 -1.65 -11.68 1.91
C THR A 140 -2.89 -11.09 2.55
N VAL A 141 -3.18 -11.48 3.79
CA VAL A 141 -4.18 -10.83 4.63
C VAL A 141 -3.55 -9.62 5.30
N VAL A 142 -4.25 -8.49 5.25
CA VAL A 142 -3.81 -7.20 5.75
C VAL A 142 -4.73 -6.77 6.88
N GLU A 143 -4.29 -7.02 8.11
CA GLU A 143 -5.02 -6.62 9.31
C GLU A 143 -4.82 -5.13 9.57
N LEU A 144 -5.92 -4.44 9.88
CA LEU A 144 -5.95 -2.98 10.01
C LEU A 144 -6.15 -2.50 11.46
N GLY A 145 -5.95 -3.40 12.43
CA GLY A 145 -6.17 -3.11 13.85
C GLY A 145 -7.66 -3.12 14.26
N THR A 146 -8.53 -3.65 13.40
CA THR A 146 -9.96 -3.91 13.64
C THR A 146 -10.27 -5.37 13.25
N SER A 147 -11.53 -5.79 13.37
CA SER A 147 -11.98 -7.08 12.84
C SER A 147 -12.05 -7.13 11.30
N ASP A 148 -12.01 -5.97 10.63
CA ASP A 148 -11.95 -5.89 9.18
C ASP A 148 -10.51 -6.06 8.71
N PHE A 149 -10.35 -6.66 7.53
CA PHE A 149 -9.06 -6.78 6.86
C PHE A 149 -9.18 -6.48 5.36
N ASP A 150 -8.03 -6.26 4.73
CA ASP A 150 -7.92 -6.24 3.27
C ASP A 150 -7.16 -7.48 2.79
N VAL A 151 -7.33 -7.83 1.52
CA VAL A 151 -6.55 -8.87 0.86
C VAL A 151 -5.61 -8.24 -0.17
N GLU A 152 -4.38 -8.70 -0.23
CA GLU A 152 -3.37 -8.31 -1.21
C GLU A 152 -2.96 -9.52 -2.07
N LEU A 153 -3.09 -9.40 -3.40
CA LEU A 153 -2.50 -10.33 -4.37
C LEU A 153 -1.16 -9.78 -4.82
N THR A 154 -0.10 -10.59 -4.74
CA THR A 154 1.20 -10.22 -5.31
C THR A 154 1.36 -10.88 -6.67
N THR A 155 1.70 -10.10 -7.69
CA THR A 155 1.92 -10.53 -9.07
C THR A 155 3.26 -10.03 -9.62
N ASP A 156 3.77 -10.66 -10.67
CA ASP A 156 4.94 -10.20 -11.44
C ASP A 156 4.59 -9.14 -12.51
N TYR A 157 3.30 -8.83 -12.67
CA TYR A 157 2.81 -7.68 -13.44
C TYR A 157 3.40 -6.35 -12.95
N ARG A 158 3.40 -5.36 -13.85
CA ARG A 158 3.92 -4.01 -13.63
C ARG A 158 2.80 -2.97 -13.75
N PRO A 159 3.00 -1.73 -13.27
CA PRO A 159 2.03 -0.66 -13.46
C PRO A 159 2.09 -0.10 -14.89
N SER A 160 1.67 -0.89 -15.87
CA SER A 160 1.55 -0.54 -17.29
C SER A 160 0.11 -0.75 -17.76
N ALA A 161 -0.31 -0.09 -18.84
CA ALA A 161 -1.71 -0.15 -19.29
C ALA A 161 -2.19 -1.59 -19.62
N ALA A 162 -1.31 -2.44 -20.15
CA ALA A 162 -1.64 -3.83 -20.45
C ALA A 162 -1.77 -4.64 -19.15
N ASP A 163 -0.71 -4.68 -18.36
CA ASP A 163 -0.65 -5.37 -17.06
C ASP A 163 -1.72 -4.90 -16.06
N THR A 164 -2.15 -3.64 -16.11
CA THR A 164 -3.26 -3.15 -15.28
C THR A 164 -4.59 -3.79 -15.69
N PHE A 165 -4.84 -3.97 -16.98
CA PHE A 165 -6.04 -4.68 -17.46
C PHE A 165 -6.03 -6.13 -16.97
N ASP A 166 -4.91 -6.83 -17.12
CA ASP A 166 -4.77 -8.22 -16.65
C ASP A 166 -4.87 -8.32 -15.12
N ALA A 167 -4.38 -7.31 -14.39
CA ALA A 167 -4.54 -7.21 -12.93
C ALA A 167 -6.00 -6.96 -12.52
N GLU A 168 -6.78 -6.23 -13.32
CA GLU A 168 -8.22 -6.05 -13.09
C GLU A 168 -8.99 -7.35 -13.31
N GLU A 169 -8.66 -8.11 -14.37
CA GLU A 169 -9.22 -9.45 -14.62
C GLU A 169 -8.88 -10.42 -13.49
N MET A 170 -7.61 -10.51 -13.10
CA MET A 170 -7.15 -11.27 -11.92
C MET A 170 -7.92 -10.92 -10.65
N SER A 171 -8.22 -9.63 -10.45
CA SER A 171 -8.99 -9.19 -9.29
C SER A 171 -10.45 -9.63 -9.36
N ALA A 172 -11.02 -9.79 -10.56
CA ALA A 172 -12.39 -10.26 -10.73
C ALA A 172 -12.50 -11.76 -10.41
N GLU A 173 -11.59 -12.54 -10.97
CA GLU A 173 -11.45 -13.98 -10.70
C GLU A 173 -11.30 -14.26 -9.19
N PHE A 174 -10.45 -13.49 -8.50
CA PHE A 174 -10.29 -13.65 -7.06
C PHE A 174 -11.57 -13.39 -6.28
N VAL A 175 -12.34 -12.36 -6.66
CA VAL A 175 -13.59 -12.03 -5.96
C VAL A 175 -14.64 -13.12 -6.14
N GLU A 176 -14.71 -13.70 -7.33
CA GLU A 176 -15.62 -14.82 -7.59
C GLU A 176 -15.23 -16.06 -6.77
N TRP A 177 -13.94 -16.38 -6.70
CA TRP A 177 -13.44 -17.46 -5.85
C TRP A 177 -13.65 -17.22 -4.36
N TRP A 178 -13.40 -15.99 -3.88
CA TRP A 178 -13.48 -15.66 -2.46
C TRP A 178 -14.91 -15.84 -1.91
N ASP A 179 -15.94 -15.60 -2.73
CA ASP A 179 -17.38 -15.77 -2.42
C ASP A 179 -17.83 -15.24 -1.03
N GLY A 180 -17.10 -14.28 -0.47
CA GLY A 180 -17.34 -13.76 0.89
C GLY A 180 -16.93 -14.72 2.02
N ASP A 181 -15.99 -15.64 1.79
CA ASP A 181 -15.31 -16.39 2.85
C ASP A 181 -14.50 -15.42 3.71
N ASP A 182 -15.12 -15.04 4.81
CA ASP A 182 -14.71 -13.93 5.64
C ASP A 182 -13.73 -14.35 6.76
N GLY A 183 -13.46 -15.65 6.93
CA GLY A 183 -12.69 -16.16 8.07
C GLY A 183 -13.25 -15.64 9.42
N ASP A 184 -12.37 -15.24 10.33
CA ASP A 184 -12.75 -14.60 11.61
C ASP A 184 -13.10 -13.10 11.48
N GLY A 185 -12.98 -12.52 10.29
CA GLY A 185 -13.09 -11.07 10.03
C GLY A 185 -14.04 -10.74 8.89
N LYS A 186 -13.88 -9.59 8.24
CA LYS A 186 -14.51 -9.31 6.93
C LYS A 186 -13.50 -8.69 5.99
N ALA A 187 -13.38 -9.25 4.80
CA ALA A 187 -12.54 -8.66 3.76
C ALA A 187 -13.26 -7.44 3.16
N GLN A 188 -12.66 -6.25 3.23
CA GLN A 188 -13.28 -5.01 2.77
C GLN A 188 -12.74 -4.54 1.42
N ASN A 189 -11.45 -4.77 1.16
CA ASN A 189 -10.80 -4.40 -0.10
C ASN A 189 -9.85 -5.49 -0.58
N LEU A 190 -9.73 -5.59 -1.90
CA LEU A 190 -8.72 -6.36 -2.62
C LEU A 190 -7.72 -5.40 -3.29
N VAL A 191 -6.44 -5.65 -3.15
CA VAL A 191 -5.36 -4.87 -3.81
C VAL A 191 -4.45 -5.82 -4.58
N VAL A 192 -4.25 -5.56 -5.86
CA VAL A 192 -3.24 -6.25 -6.67
C VAL A 192 -1.96 -5.43 -6.63
N ARG A 193 -0.88 -6.06 -6.17
CA ARG A 193 0.45 -5.47 -6.03
C ARG A 193 1.44 -6.14 -6.96
N GLY A 194 2.32 -5.34 -7.56
CA GLY A 194 3.46 -5.85 -8.29
C GLY A 194 4.54 -6.43 -7.37
N SER A 195 5.56 -7.01 -7.98
CA SER A 195 6.68 -7.66 -7.28
C SER A 195 7.50 -6.73 -6.38
N HIS A 196 7.37 -5.41 -6.53
CA HIS A 196 8.03 -4.42 -5.67
C HIS A 196 7.06 -3.75 -4.68
N GLY A 197 5.84 -4.26 -4.55
CA GLY A 197 4.81 -3.77 -3.61
C GLY A 197 4.01 -2.58 -4.12
N GLU A 198 4.25 -2.11 -5.34
CA GLU A 198 3.48 -1.08 -5.99
C GLU A 198 2.03 -1.52 -6.22
N LYS A 199 1.07 -0.63 -5.98
CA LYS A 199 -0.34 -0.89 -6.25
C LYS A 199 -0.57 -0.79 -7.77
N ILE A 200 -1.08 -1.87 -8.38
CA ILE A 200 -1.40 -1.96 -9.81
C ILE A 200 -2.90 -1.78 -10.02
N ALA A 201 -3.71 -2.54 -9.28
CA ALA A 201 -5.16 -2.48 -9.31
C ALA A 201 -5.72 -2.61 -7.88
N ALA A 202 -6.96 -2.18 -7.68
CA ALA A 202 -7.66 -2.38 -6.43
C ALA A 202 -9.18 -2.39 -6.64
N ARG A 203 -9.88 -3.13 -5.78
CA ARG A 203 -11.32 -3.29 -5.80
C ARG A 203 -11.85 -3.31 -4.36
N ARG A 204 -13.08 -2.80 -4.18
CA ARG A 204 -13.83 -2.98 -2.94
C ARG A 204 -14.64 -4.28 -3.02
N LEU A 205 -14.70 -5.01 -1.92
CA LEU A 205 -15.47 -6.25 -1.78
C LEU A 205 -16.89 -5.95 -1.31
#